data_AF-A0A5C8S128-F1
#
_entry.id   AF-A0A5C8S128-F1
#
_cell.length_a   1.000
_cell.length_b   1.000
_cell.length_c   1.000
_cell.angle_alpha   90.00
_cell.angle_beta   90.00
_cell.angle_gamma   90.00
#
_symmetry.space_group_name_H-M   'P 1'
#
loop_
_entity.id
_entity.type
_entity.pdbx_description
1 polymer ?
#
loop_
_entity_poly.entity_id
_entity_poly.type
_entity_poly.pdbx_seq_one_letter_code
_entity_poly.pdbx_strand_id
1 'polypeptide(L)'
;MSKKPRPSINDQLARIASQSPSNVTTSSRDSVLTLEHESVETRNVSRDNVASIEPVGPDGYKRRVRYEKPHASLYAHPKVFKALREIAVAQDCKPHDLYLEGLRLVLKAHGRDFDALNRGE
;
A
#
# COMPACT_ATOMS: atom_id res chain seq x y z
N MET A 1 -30.01 16.13 39.90
CA MET A 1 -28.97 16.65 38.96
C MET A 1 -29.14 15.94 37.62
N SER A 2 -29.92 16.52 36.70
CA SER A 2 -30.20 15.91 35.39
C SER A 2 -28.98 16.04 34.46
N LYS A 3 -28.45 14.92 33.97
CA LYS A 3 -27.31 14.90 33.04
C LYS A 3 -27.81 15.32 31.66
N LYS A 4 -27.20 16.35 31.07
CA LYS A 4 -27.55 16.82 29.72
C LYS A 4 -27.34 15.67 28.70
N PRO A 5 -28.28 15.46 27.76
CA PRO A 5 -28.16 14.41 26.75
C PRO A 5 -26.98 14.69 25.82
N ARG A 6 -26.32 13.62 25.34
CA ARG A 6 -25.20 13.73 24.40
C ARG A 6 -25.73 14.09 23.01
N PRO A 7 -25.09 15.03 22.29
CA PRO A 7 -25.52 15.44 20.97
C PRO A 7 -25.39 14.32 19.94
N SER A 8 -26.35 14.26 19.03
CA SER A 8 -26.43 13.32 17.91
C SER A 8 -25.42 13.66 16.81
N ILE A 9 -25.08 12.69 15.97
CA ILE A 9 -24.24 12.91 14.76
C ILE A 9 -24.89 13.96 13.85
N ASN A 10 -26.22 13.99 13.75
CA ASN A 10 -26.93 15.00 12.96
C ASN A 10 -26.74 16.42 13.52
N ASP A 11 -26.64 16.57 14.85
CA ASP A 11 -26.37 17.88 15.47
C ASP A 11 -24.95 18.37 15.17
N GLN A 12 -24.01 17.45 15.00
CA GLN A 12 -22.62 17.77 14.66
C GLN A 12 -22.49 18.17 13.19
N LEU A 13 -23.17 17.47 12.28
CA LEU A 13 -23.20 17.81 10.85
C LEU A 13 -23.85 19.17 10.61
N ALA A 14 -24.93 19.49 11.31
CA ALA A 14 -25.58 20.80 11.23
C ALA A 14 -24.64 21.95 11.67
N ARG A 15 -23.80 21.73 12.69
CA ARG A 15 -22.81 22.72 13.13
C ARG A 15 -21.74 22.98 12.07
N ILE A 16 -21.23 21.94 11.42
CA ILE A 16 -20.23 22.07 10.36
C ILE A 16 -20.84 22.81 9.16
N ALA A 17 -22.08 22.49 8.79
CA ALA A 17 -22.78 23.16 7.68
C ALA A 17 -23.08 24.64 7.98
N SER A 18 -23.32 25.00 9.26
CA SER A 18 -23.52 26.40 9.68
C SER A 18 -22.23 27.22 9.77
N GLN A 19 -21.06 26.59 9.66
CA GLN A 19 -19.79 27.30 9.58
C GLN A 19 -19.50 27.61 8.11
N SER A 20 -19.89 28.81 7.65
CA SER A 20 -19.57 29.32 6.32
C SER A 20 -18.06 29.33 6.07
N PRO A 21 -17.57 28.92 4.89
CA PRO A 21 -16.15 28.86 4.60
C PRO A 21 -15.64 30.25 4.20
N SER A 22 -14.83 30.89 5.03
CA SER A 22 -13.96 31.98 4.60
C SER A 22 -12.52 31.47 4.48
N ASN A 23 -11.98 31.64 3.26
CA ASN A 23 -10.58 31.62 2.85
C ASN A 23 -9.90 30.24 2.68
N VAL A 24 -10.04 29.68 1.46
CA VAL A 24 -9.02 28.78 0.88
C VAL A 24 -8.04 29.64 0.08
N THR A 25 -6.90 29.95 0.69
CA THR A 25 -5.73 30.50 0.00
C THR A 25 -5.04 29.38 -0.77
N THR A 26 -5.00 29.49 -2.10
CA THR A 26 -4.14 28.69 -2.97
C THR A 26 -2.69 29.10 -2.74
N SER A 27 -1.86 28.22 -2.19
CA SER A 27 -0.40 28.37 -2.28
C SER A 27 0.21 27.18 -3.00
N SER A 28 0.63 27.49 -4.22
CA SER A 28 1.60 26.79 -5.04
C SER A 28 2.84 26.38 -4.23
N ARG A 29 3.33 25.15 -4.44
CA ARG A 29 4.71 24.76 -4.12
C ARG A 29 5.23 23.78 -5.16
N ASP A 30 5.91 24.34 -6.15
CA ASP A 30 7.10 23.75 -6.73
C ASP A 30 8.15 23.52 -5.63
N SER A 31 8.70 22.31 -5.54
CA SER A 31 10.11 22.14 -5.16
C SER A 31 10.60 20.77 -5.64
N VAL A 32 11.42 20.82 -6.68
CA VAL A 32 12.29 19.75 -7.15
C VAL A 32 13.29 19.41 -6.04
N LEU A 33 13.35 18.15 -5.63
CA LEU A 33 14.52 17.58 -4.97
C LEU A 33 14.87 16.24 -5.61
N THR A 34 16.04 16.24 -6.20
CA THR A 34 16.84 15.12 -6.69
C THR A 34 16.99 14.08 -5.58
N LEU A 35 16.68 12.81 -5.86
CA LEU A 35 16.92 11.70 -4.94
C LEU A 35 17.86 10.71 -5.64
N GLU A 36 19.06 10.63 -5.09
CA GLU A 36 20.09 9.68 -5.46
C GLU A 36 19.61 8.26 -5.19
N HIS A 37 19.87 7.38 -6.16
CA HIS A 37 19.40 6.00 -6.19
C HIS A 37 20.36 5.12 -5.38
N GLU A 38 20.12 4.97 -4.08
CA GLU A 38 20.81 3.98 -3.25
C GLU A 38 20.16 2.61 -3.47
N SER A 39 20.88 1.70 -4.11
CA SER A 39 20.46 0.32 -4.37
C SER A 39 20.40 -0.47 -3.05
N VAL A 40 19.18 -0.75 -2.59
CA VAL A 40 18.95 -1.65 -1.45
C VAL A 40 18.83 -3.09 -1.96
N GLU A 41 19.83 -3.92 -1.64
CA GLU A 41 19.75 -5.39 -1.79
C GLU A 41 18.59 -5.93 -0.94
N THR A 42 17.50 -6.30 -1.61
CA THR A 42 16.35 -6.95 -0.96
C THR A 42 16.63 -8.46 -0.86
N ARG A 43 17.10 -8.92 0.30
CA ARG A 43 17.15 -10.34 0.62
C ARG A 43 15.73 -10.90 0.72
N ASN A 44 15.42 -11.88 -0.12
CA ASN A 44 14.20 -12.69 -0.05
C ASN A 44 14.11 -13.37 1.33
N VAL A 45 13.05 -13.10 2.09
CA VAL A 45 12.82 -13.76 3.38
C VAL A 45 11.67 -14.75 3.25
N SER A 46 12.04 -16.01 3.48
CA SER A 46 11.17 -17.19 3.52
C SER A 46 10.02 -17.03 4.51
N ARG A 47 8.86 -17.57 4.15
CA ARG A 47 7.58 -17.37 4.82
C ARG A 47 7.39 -18.36 5.96
N ASP A 48 8.08 -18.13 7.08
CA ASP A 48 7.78 -18.82 8.34
C ASP A 48 7.14 -17.85 9.33
N ASN A 49 5.87 -18.10 9.65
CA ASN A 49 5.16 -17.44 10.75
C ASN A 49 5.72 -17.96 12.09
N VAL A 50 6.97 -17.60 12.41
CA VAL A 50 7.49 -17.74 13.77
C VAL A 50 7.10 -16.47 14.51
N ALA A 51 6.33 -16.62 15.59
CA ALA A 51 6.05 -15.55 16.52
C ALA A 51 7.37 -15.08 17.14
N SER A 52 8.00 -14.07 16.54
CA SER A 52 9.17 -13.41 17.09
C SER A 52 8.79 -12.81 18.45
N ILE A 53 9.48 -13.27 19.49
CA ILE A 53 9.41 -12.75 20.85
C ILE A 53 9.91 -11.30 20.78
N GLU A 54 9.01 -10.32 20.88
CA GLU A 54 9.37 -8.91 20.79
C GLU A 54 10.16 -8.46 22.03
N PRO A 55 11.25 -7.68 21.87
CA PRO A 55 11.90 -7.03 23.00
C PRO A 55 10.92 -6.04 23.62
N VAL A 56 10.58 -6.25 24.88
CA VAL A 56 9.80 -5.29 25.67
C VAL A 56 10.62 -4.01 25.77
N GLY A 57 10.12 -2.92 25.18
CA GLY A 57 10.74 -1.60 25.35
C GLY A 57 10.72 -1.18 26.82
N PRO A 58 11.57 -0.21 27.22
CA PRO A 58 11.67 0.26 28.61
C PRO A 58 10.32 0.71 29.22
N ASP A 59 9.34 1.04 28.37
CA ASP A 59 8.01 1.51 28.75
C ASP A 59 6.94 0.40 28.82
N GLY A 60 7.29 -0.87 28.62
CA GLY A 60 6.36 -2.01 28.72
C GLY A 60 5.43 -2.23 27.49
N TYR A 61 5.52 -1.39 26.46
CA TYR A 61 4.73 -1.54 25.23
C TYR A 61 5.44 -2.45 24.21
N LYS A 62 4.69 -3.40 23.63
CA LYS A 62 5.12 -4.25 22.52
C LYS A 62 5.24 -3.39 21.25
N ARG A 63 6.48 -3.14 20.79
CA ARG A 63 6.72 -2.45 19.51
C ARG A 63 6.73 -3.47 18.38
N ARG A 64 5.62 -3.51 17.64
CA ARG A 64 5.54 -4.25 16.37
C ARG A 64 6.56 -3.70 15.39
N VAL A 65 7.65 -4.46 15.19
CA VAL A 65 8.61 -4.21 14.13
C VAL A 65 7.88 -4.45 12.80
N ARG A 66 7.70 -3.39 12.03
CA ARG A 66 7.10 -3.48 10.70
C ARG A 66 8.19 -3.89 9.72
N TYR A 67 8.13 -5.13 9.25
CA TYR A 67 8.94 -5.56 8.12
C TYR A 67 8.30 -5.03 6.84
N GLU A 68 9.05 -4.20 6.11
CA GLU A 68 8.63 -3.73 4.80
C GLU A 68 8.77 -4.87 3.80
N LYS A 69 7.66 -5.18 3.12
CA LYS A 69 7.68 -6.20 2.07
C LYS A 69 8.38 -5.63 0.85
N PRO A 70 9.20 -6.43 0.13
CA PRO A 70 9.75 -6.01 -1.14
C PRO A 70 8.58 -5.63 -2.06
N HIS A 71 8.56 -4.38 -2.50
CA HIS A 71 7.51 -3.82 -3.34
C HIS A 71 8.13 -3.22 -4.59
N ALA A 72 7.48 -3.43 -5.73
CA ALA A 72 7.87 -2.84 -7.00
C ALA A 72 6.68 -2.08 -7.58
N SER A 73 6.93 -0.85 -8.02
CA SER A 73 5.92 -0.02 -8.68
C SER A 73 5.85 -0.36 -10.17
N LEU A 74 4.64 -0.63 -10.67
CA LEU A 74 4.39 -0.83 -12.10
C LEU A 74 3.81 0.44 -12.69
N TYR A 75 4.41 0.94 -13.76
CA TYR A 75 3.94 2.13 -14.47
C TYR A 75 3.37 1.74 -15.83
N ALA A 76 2.12 2.10 -16.07
CA ALA A 76 1.45 1.91 -17.35
C ALA A 76 0.40 3.00 -17.55
N HIS A 77 -0.09 3.14 -18.79
CA HIS A 77 -1.16 4.07 -19.08
C HIS A 77 -2.45 3.69 -18.31
N PRO A 78 -3.25 4.63 -17.79
CA PRO A 78 -4.46 4.32 -17.00
C PRO A 78 -5.46 3.37 -17.69
N LYS A 79 -5.55 3.44 -19.02
CA LYS A 79 -6.37 2.51 -19.83
C LYS A 79 -5.92 1.05 -19.72
N VAL A 80 -4.62 0.80 -19.55
CA VAL A 80 -4.07 -0.55 -19.35
C VAL A 80 -4.54 -1.10 -18.00
N PHE A 81 -4.43 -0.30 -16.93
CA PHE A 81 -4.93 -0.69 -15.61
C PHE A 81 -6.45 -0.87 -15.57
N LYS A 82 -7.19 -0.13 -16.39
CA LYS A 82 -8.63 -0.36 -16.56
C LYS A 82 -8.89 -1.74 -17.16
N ALA A 83 -8.25 -2.06 -18.28
CA ALA A 83 -8.41 -3.36 -18.94
C ALA A 83 -8.01 -4.53 -18.04
N LEU A 84 -6.89 -4.41 -17.31
CA LEU A 84 -6.45 -5.46 -16.38
C LEU A 84 -7.44 -5.69 -15.24
N ARG A 85 -8.08 -4.64 -14.73
CA ARG A 85 -9.13 -4.79 -13.71
C ARG A 85 -10.37 -5.48 -14.26
N GLU A 86 -10.76 -5.16 -15.50
CA GLU A 86 -11.89 -5.81 -16.17
C GLU A 86 -11.63 -7.32 -16.37
N ILE A 87 -10.42 -7.69 -16.79
CA ILE A 87 -10.00 -9.09 -16.92
C ILE A 87 -10.01 -9.78 -15.56
N ALA A 88 -9.44 -9.16 -14.53
CA ALA A 88 -9.37 -9.73 -13.19
C ALA A 88 -10.75 -10.01 -12.60
N VAL A 89 -11.71 -9.08 -12.80
CA VAL A 89 -13.10 -9.27 -12.39
C VAL A 89 -13.76 -10.42 -13.16
N ALA A 90 -13.53 -10.52 -14.47
CA ALA A 90 -14.09 -11.61 -15.29
C ALA A 90 -13.54 -13.00 -14.90
N GLN A 91 -12.32 -13.07 -14.36
CA GLN A 91 -11.64 -14.30 -13.94
C GLN A 91 -11.74 -14.59 -12.44
N ASP A 92 -12.45 -13.75 -11.68
CA ASP A 92 -12.56 -13.81 -10.21
C ASP A 92 -11.18 -13.89 -9.50
N CYS A 93 -10.24 -13.06 -9.96
CA CYS A 93 -8.87 -12.99 -9.42
C CYS A 93 -8.45 -11.56 -9.09
N LYS A 94 -7.28 -11.38 -8.46
CA LYS A 94 -6.75 -10.03 -8.20
C LYS A 94 -5.94 -9.57 -9.41
N PRO A 95 -5.94 -8.27 -9.75
CA PRO A 95 -5.06 -7.74 -10.80
C PRO A 95 -3.57 -8.05 -10.57
N HIS A 96 -3.18 -8.22 -9.29
CA HIS A 96 -1.84 -8.65 -8.92
C HIS A 96 -1.45 -10.01 -9.51
N ASP A 97 -2.39 -10.97 -9.55
CA ASP A 97 -2.12 -12.32 -10.03
C ASP A 97 -1.86 -12.34 -11.54
N LEU A 98 -2.53 -11.45 -12.28
CA LEU A 98 -2.26 -11.21 -13.71
C LEU A 98 -0.86 -10.64 -13.96
N TYR A 99 -0.33 -9.80 -13.06
CA TYR A 99 1.05 -9.32 -13.17
C TYR A 99 2.06 -10.46 -13.03
N LEU A 100 1.84 -11.34 -12.04
CA LEU A 100 2.69 -12.51 -11.83
C LEU A 100 2.62 -13.46 -13.03
N GLU A 101 1.45 -13.69 -13.58
CA GLU A 101 1.26 -14.50 -14.79
C GLU A 101 2.01 -13.90 -15.99
N GLY A 102 1.86 -12.59 -16.22
CA GLY A 102 2.60 -11.88 -17.27
C GLY A 102 4.11 -12.03 -17.12
N LEU A 103 4.64 -11.88 -15.90
CA LEU A 103 6.07 -12.07 -15.62
C LEU A 103 6.52 -13.51 -15.88
N ARG A 104 5.73 -14.51 -15.46
CA ARG A 104 6.00 -15.92 -15.77
C ARG A 104 6.07 -16.17 -17.27
N LEU A 105 5.12 -15.64 -18.04
CA LEU A 105 5.08 -15.81 -19.50
C LEU A 105 6.31 -15.20 -20.18
N VAL A 106 6.68 -13.98 -19.80
CA VAL A 106 7.87 -13.30 -20.35
C VAL A 106 9.14 -14.07 -20.00
N LEU A 107 9.35 -14.43 -18.73
CA LEU A 107 10.57 -15.13 -18.31
C LEU A 107 10.68 -16.53 -18.95
N LYS A 108 9.56 -17.25 -19.05
CA LYS A 108 9.51 -18.54 -19.73
C LYS A 108 9.90 -18.42 -21.20
N ALA A 109 9.48 -17.36 -21.90
CA ALA A 109 9.87 -17.10 -23.27
C ALA A 109 11.40 -16.86 -23.43
N HIS A 110 12.08 -16.46 -22.36
CA HIS A 110 13.53 -16.30 -22.30
C HIS A 110 14.26 -17.46 -21.62
N GLY A 111 13.59 -18.61 -21.41
CA GLY A 111 14.20 -19.80 -20.81
C GLY A 111 14.50 -19.67 -19.32
N ARG A 112 13.84 -18.73 -18.63
CA ARG A 112 13.98 -18.51 -17.18
C ARG A 112 12.73 -18.96 -16.44
N ASP A 113 12.91 -19.59 -15.29
CA ASP A 113 11.81 -19.94 -14.39
C ASP A 113 11.60 -18.82 -13.35
N PHE A 114 10.45 -18.16 -13.42
CA PHE A 114 10.07 -17.12 -12.46
C PHE A 114 9.98 -17.67 -11.03
N ASP A 115 9.44 -18.86 -10.83
CA ASP A 115 9.20 -19.37 -9.48
C ASP A 115 10.52 -19.73 -8.79
N ALA A 116 11.53 -20.21 -9.55
CA ALA A 116 12.91 -20.38 -9.07
C ALA A 116 13.56 -19.05 -8.66
N LEU A 117 13.51 -18.05 -9.55
CA LEU A 117 14.07 -16.72 -9.27
C LEU A 117 13.41 -16.04 -8.05
N ASN A 118 12.09 -16.23 -7.89
CA ASN A 118 11.36 -15.65 -6.76
C ASN A 118 11.68 -16.34 -5.43
N ARG A 119 12.21 -17.56 -5.44
CA ARG A 119 12.79 -18.22 -4.26
C ARG A 119 14.24 -17.78 -3.99
N GLY A 120 14.89 -17.14 -4.96
CA GLY A 120 16.29 -16.71 -4.90
C GLY A 120 17.29 -17.75 -5.39
N GLU A 121 16.86 -18.68 -6.25
CA GLU A 121 17.69 -19.69 -6.93
C GLU A 121 18.40 -19.15 -8.20
#